data_AF-A0A9X8R5A2-F1
#
_entry.id   AF-A0A9X8R5A2-F1
#
_cell.length_a   1.000
_cell.length_b   1.000
_cell.length_c   1.000
_cell.angle_alpha   90.00
_cell.angle_beta   90.00
_cell.angle_gamma   90.00
#
_symmetry.space_group_name_H-M   'P 1'
#
loop_
_entity.id
_entity.type
_entity.pdbx_description
1 polymer ?
#
loop_
_entity_poly.entity_id
_entity_poly.type
_entity_poly.pdbx_seq_one_letter_code
_entity_poly.pdbx_strand_id
1 'polypeptide(L)'
;MSTTTGAELHKDQPQPRGALDTFFHISERGSTVGTEVRAGVVTFFAMAYIVLLNPLIIGTSPDREGVVLGIPQVAAATALAAGVMSILFGVIAKYPFGIATGLGINTLVAVTMVGQQGLTWPEAMGLVVIDGIIIVLLAVSGFRTAVFNAIPDSMKVAMSVGIGMFIATIGLVDAGFVRRIPDAAMTTVPVQLGTGGSISSWPTFVFIIGLFICGFMVARNIRGGLFIGILLTTVIAMVVEALTGAGSSADNPEGWGMAVPGLPDSFGGIPDLSIVGNVDLFGAFVNLGVISASLLVFTLVLANFFDAMGTMTALGRQAGLTDEHAVLPDMKRALVVEGFGAVVGGATSASSNTVFVDSSAGIADGARTGLANVVTGVLFLVAMFFTPLYEIVPIEAAAPVLVVVGALMMMQVGQIEWSEFTIALPAFLTIVTMPLTYSIANGIGVGFISFALMSLFAGKAKEIHWIMWLISALFVVYFAQGPIMAALS
;
A
#
# COMPACT_ATOMS: atom_id res chain seq x y z
N MET A 1 46.07 -42.54 23.39
CA MET A 1 46.14 -42.42 21.91
C MET A 1 44.92 -43.16 21.37
N SER A 2 43.97 -42.61 20.63
CA SER A 2 44.00 -41.44 19.76
C SER A 2 42.65 -40.69 19.82
N THR A 3 42.75 -39.37 19.85
CA THR A 3 41.73 -38.39 19.50
C THR A 3 41.27 -38.59 18.06
N THR A 4 39.97 -38.81 17.83
CA THR A 4 39.35 -38.60 16.51
C THR A 4 38.65 -37.25 16.50
N THR A 5 39.34 -36.35 15.83
CA THR A 5 39.06 -34.99 15.39
C THR A 5 37.59 -34.77 14.98
N GLY A 6 36.99 -33.72 15.55
CA GLY A 6 35.78 -33.11 14.99
C GLY A 6 36.09 -32.53 13.62
N ALA A 7 35.48 -33.09 12.59
CA ALA A 7 35.37 -32.45 11.29
C ALA A 7 34.12 -31.57 11.33
N GLU A 8 34.29 -30.30 11.68
CA GLU A 8 33.31 -29.27 11.38
C GLU A 8 33.14 -29.23 9.85
N LEU A 9 31.96 -29.63 9.38
CA LEU A 9 31.47 -29.35 8.04
C LEU A 9 31.35 -27.82 7.89
N HIS A 10 32.44 -27.16 7.50
CA HIS A 10 32.36 -25.87 6.83
C HIS A 10 31.56 -26.11 5.55
N LYS A 11 30.26 -25.75 5.56
CA LYS A 11 29.50 -25.57 4.32
C LYS A 11 30.32 -24.62 3.46
N ASP A 12 30.71 -25.06 2.26
CA ASP A 12 31.31 -24.22 1.22
C ASP A 12 30.36 -23.04 0.94
N GLN A 13 30.55 -21.93 1.67
CA GLN A 13 29.89 -20.68 1.35
C GLN A 13 30.54 -20.17 0.06
N PRO A 14 29.78 -19.94 -1.02
CA PRO A 14 30.34 -19.51 -2.29
C PRO A 14 31.10 -18.20 -2.11
N GLN A 15 32.39 -18.20 -2.47
CA GLN A 15 33.27 -17.05 -2.31
C GLN A 15 32.78 -15.87 -3.17
N PRO A 16 32.79 -14.63 -2.62
CA PRO A 16 32.32 -13.45 -3.35
C PRO A 16 33.21 -13.15 -4.56
N ARG A 17 32.57 -12.92 -5.72
CA ARG A 17 33.21 -12.63 -7.02
C ARG A 17 33.27 -11.12 -7.27
N GLY A 18 34.02 -10.39 -6.44
CA GLY A 18 34.33 -8.97 -6.61
C GLY A 18 33.63 -8.02 -5.63
N ALA A 19 33.87 -6.71 -5.81
CA ALA A 19 33.41 -5.67 -4.87
C ALA A 19 31.88 -5.54 -4.81
N LEU A 20 31.20 -5.62 -5.95
CA LEU A 20 29.73 -5.57 -6.03
C LEU A 20 29.08 -6.76 -5.30
N ASP A 21 29.63 -7.96 -5.52
CA ASP A 21 29.15 -9.18 -4.87
C ASP A 21 29.35 -9.11 -3.36
N THR A 22 30.52 -8.66 -2.92
CA THR A 22 30.82 -8.44 -1.49
C THR A 22 29.89 -7.40 -0.87
N PHE A 23 29.60 -6.31 -1.58
CA PHE A 23 28.74 -5.24 -1.05
C PHE A 23 27.29 -5.71 -0.86
N PHE A 24 26.71 -6.42 -1.83
CA PHE A 24 25.32 -6.85 -1.81
C PHE A 24 25.10 -8.25 -1.23
N HIS A 25 26.17 -8.99 -0.90
CA HIS A 25 26.11 -10.38 -0.45
C HIS A 25 25.44 -11.30 -1.51
N ILE A 26 25.77 -11.13 -2.80
CA ILE A 26 25.03 -11.76 -3.90
C ILE A 26 25.24 -13.28 -3.90
N SER A 27 26.49 -13.73 -3.93
CA SER A 27 26.84 -15.14 -3.90
C SER A 27 26.45 -15.78 -2.57
N GLU A 28 26.68 -15.09 -1.44
CA GLU A 28 26.31 -15.55 -0.10
C GLU A 28 24.80 -15.83 0.02
N ARG A 29 23.96 -15.00 -0.61
CA ARG A 29 22.51 -15.18 -0.65
C ARG A 29 22.02 -16.06 -1.81
N GLY A 30 22.92 -16.75 -2.51
CA GLY A 30 22.59 -17.71 -3.55
C GLY A 30 22.06 -17.12 -4.86
N SER A 31 22.40 -15.86 -5.16
CA SER A 31 21.97 -15.17 -6.39
C SER A 31 23.16 -14.88 -7.33
N THR A 32 22.89 -14.26 -8.48
CA THR A 32 23.91 -13.79 -9.43
C THR A 32 23.54 -12.40 -9.96
N VAL A 33 24.51 -11.62 -10.43
CA VAL A 33 24.26 -10.30 -11.02
C VAL A 33 23.21 -10.35 -12.15
N GLY A 34 23.29 -11.35 -13.03
CA GLY A 34 22.31 -11.52 -14.10
C GLY A 34 20.90 -11.83 -13.58
N THR A 35 20.80 -12.64 -12.53
CA THR A 35 19.53 -12.91 -11.83
C THR A 35 18.97 -11.64 -11.22
N GLU A 36 19.77 -10.87 -10.50
CA GLU A 36 19.33 -9.63 -9.84
C GLU A 36 18.85 -8.59 -10.84
N VAL A 37 19.54 -8.41 -11.98
CA VAL A 37 19.13 -7.46 -13.02
C VAL A 37 17.80 -7.88 -13.64
N ARG A 38 17.67 -9.16 -14.04
CA ARG A 38 16.42 -9.68 -14.60
C ARG A 38 15.28 -9.56 -13.59
N ALA A 39 15.50 -9.97 -12.35
CA ALA A 39 14.49 -9.94 -11.31
C ALA A 39 14.09 -8.51 -10.93
N GLY A 40 15.02 -7.54 -10.97
CA GLY A 40 14.71 -6.12 -10.83
C GLY A 40 13.79 -5.58 -11.94
N VAL A 41 14.00 -6.00 -13.20
CA VAL A 41 13.07 -5.70 -14.30
C VAL A 41 11.69 -6.32 -14.04
N VAL A 42 11.64 -7.56 -13.53
CA VAL A 42 10.38 -8.22 -13.17
C VAL A 42 9.65 -7.46 -12.05
N THR A 43 10.37 -7.05 -11.00
CA THR A 43 9.83 -6.24 -9.91
C THR A 43 9.29 -4.91 -10.43
N PHE A 44 10.04 -4.21 -11.29
CA PHE A 44 9.56 -2.98 -11.92
C PHE A 44 8.23 -3.18 -12.64
N PHE A 45 8.12 -4.17 -13.53
CA PHE A 45 6.86 -4.40 -14.24
C PHE A 45 5.73 -4.87 -13.33
N ALA A 46 6.04 -5.59 -12.25
CA ALA A 46 5.06 -5.96 -11.24
C ALA A 46 4.52 -4.73 -10.49
N MET A 47 5.38 -3.74 -10.21
CA MET A 47 5.01 -2.52 -9.49
C MET A 47 4.55 -1.38 -10.41
N ALA A 48 4.83 -1.42 -11.72
CA ALA A 48 4.69 -0.29 -12.64
C ALA A 48 3.28 0.29 -12.71
N TYR A 49 2.27 -0.53 -12.39
CA TYR A 49 0.88 -0.07 -12.29
C TYR A 49 0.71 1.06 -11.27
N ILE A 50 1.58 1.22 -10.27
CA ILE A 50 1.46 2.27 -9.26
C ILE A 50 1.63 3.67 -9.84
N VAL A 51 2.41 3.80 -10.92
CA VAL A 51 2.58 5.07 -11.65
C VAL A 51 1.28 5.47 -12.34
N LEU A 52 0.37 4.53 -12.58
CA LEU A 52 -0.97 4.77 -13.11
C LEU A 52 -2.00 4.95 -11.98
N LEU A 53 -1.97 4.09 -10.96
CA LEU A 53 -2.99 4.09 -9.91
C LEU A 53 -2.89 5.26 -8.95
N ASN A 54 -1.69 5.62 -8.49
CA ASN A 54 -1.58 6.71 -7.51
C ASN A 54 -2.12 8.06 -8.04
N PRO A 55 -1.77 8.49 -9.26
CA PRO A 55 -2.36 9.69 -9.86
C PRO A 55 -3.88 9.65 -9.97
N LEU A 56 -4.46 8.48 -10.23
CA LEU A 56 -5.91 8.36 -10.33
C LEU A 56 -6.59 8.44 -8.95
N ILE A 57 -5.90 8.04 -7.88
CA ILE A 57 -6.41 8.08 -6.50
C ILE A 57 -6.26 9.48 -5.88
N ILE A 58 -5.08 10.11 -5.98
CA ILE A 58 -4.79 11.38 -5.30
C ILE A 58 -4.70 12.58 -6.25
N GLY A 59 -4.56 12.36 -7.55
CA GLY A 59 -4.32 13.42 -8.54
C GLY A 59 -5.57 14.06 -9.12
N THR A 60 -6.77 13.57 -8.78
CA THR A 60 -8.03 13.88 -9.46
C THR A 60 -9.07 14.53 -8.57
N SER A 61 -8.99 14.32 -7.25
CA SER A 61 -9.93 14.92 -6.30
C SER A 61 -9.55 16.36 -5.97
N PRO A 62 -10.50 17.32 -6.04
CA PRO A 62 -10.27 18.66 -5.52
C PRO A 62 -10.17 18.61 -3.99
N ASP A 63 -9.29 19.44 -3.44
CA ASP A 63 -9.30 19.72 -2.00
C ASP A 63 -10.33 20.79 -1.64
N ARG A 64 -10.35 21.22 -0.36
CA ARG A 64 -11.30 22.23 0.12
C ARG A 64 -11.19 23.60 -0.59
N GLU A 65 -10.07 23.89 -1.23
CA GLU A 65 -9.83 25.13 -1.99
C GLU A 65 -10.12 24.94 -3.50
N GLY A 66 -10.56 23.73 -3.89
CA GLY A 66 -10.80 23.37 -5.28
C GLY A 66 -9.53 23.02 -6.05
N VAL A 67 -8.39 22.87 -5.37
CA VAL A 67 -7.10 22.57 -6.01
C VAL A 67 -6.99 21.06 -6.23
N VAL A 68 -6.59 20.69 -7.44
CA VAL A 68 -6.33 19.32 -7.86
C VAL A 68 -4.83 19.19 -8.12
N LEU A 69 -4.18 18.12 -7.63
CA LEU A 69 -2.75 17.91 -7.84
C LEU A 69 -2.37 17.67 -9.30
N GLY A 70 -3.27 17.02 -10.06
CA GLY A 70 -3.08 16.70 -11.47
C GLY A 70 -2.42 15.34 -11.70
N ILE A 71 -2.94 14.60 -12.69
CA ILE A 71 -2.46 13.26 -13.03
C ILE A 71 -0.98 13.26 -13.44
N PRO A 72 -0.52 14.13 -14.37
CA PRO A 72 0.89 14.13 -14.80
C PRO A 72 1.87 14.43 -13.67
N GLN A 73 1.54 15.39 -12.81
CA GLN A 73 2.38 15.84 -11.70
C GLN A 73 2.53 14.72 -10.67
N VAL A 74 1.42 14.11 -10.26
CA VAL A 74 1.45 13.00 -9.31
C VAL A 74 2.17 11.79 -9.90
N ALA A 75 2.00 11.52 -11.19
CA ALA A 75 2.68 10.39 -11.83
C ALA A 75 4.21 10.59 -11.86
N ALA A 76 4.65 11.79 -12.22
CA ALA A 76 6.06 12.17 -12.20
C ALA A 76 6.64 12.09 -10.78
N ALA A 77 5.96 12.67 -9.81
CA ALA A 77 6.36 12.63 -8.40
C ALA A 77 6.40 11.21 -7.84
N THR A 78 5.42 10.38 -8.18
CA THR A 78 5.37 8.96 -7.80
C THR A 78 6.57 8.19 -8.35
N ALA A 79 6.84 8.34 -9.65
CA ALA A 79 7.97 7.69 -10.31
C ALA A 79 9.32 8.16 -9.74
N LEU A 80 9.47 9.46 -9.46
CA LEU A 80 10.64 10.04 -8.81
C LEU A 80 10.86 9.43 -7.42
N ALA A 81 9.83 9.50 -6.56
CA ALA A 81 9.91 9.05 -5.18
C ALA A 81 10.14 7.54 -5.10
N ALA A 82 9.44 6.74 -5.91
CA ALA A 82 9.63 5.29 -6.00
C ALA A 82 11.04 4.94 -6.50
N GLY A 83 11.52 5.66 -7.51
CA GLY A 83 12.85 5.46 -8.08
C GLY A 83 13.97 5.71 -7.08
N VAL A 84 13.96 6.89 -6.46
CA VAL A 84 14.96 7.29 -5.44
C VAL A 84 14.90 6.35 -4.24
N MET A 85 13.71 6.08 -3.71
CA MET A 85 13.58 5.27 -2.50
C MET A 85 13.88 3.79 -2.74
N SER A 86 13.53 3.24 -3.91
CA SER A 86 13.93 1.87 -4.27
C SER A 86 15.45 1.73 -4.34
N ILE A 87 16.15 2.68 -4.98
CA ILE A 87 17.62 2.70 -5.01
C ILE A 87 18.18 2.81 -3.59
N LEU A 88 17.67 3.74 -2.79
CA LEU A 88 18.14 3.99 -1.43
C LEU A 88 17.96 2.75 -0.54
N PHE A 89 16.80 2.11 -0.59
CA PHE A 89 16.53 0.87 0.15
C PHE A 89 17.40 -0.28 -0.34
N GLY A 90 17.59 -0.41 -1.65
CA GLY A 90 18.52 -1.38 -2.23
C GLY A 90 19.94 -1.20 -1.70
N VAL A 91 20.48 0.01 -1.70
CA VAL A 91 21.87 0.28 -1.29
C VAL A 91 22.05 0.17 0.24
N ILE A 92 21.08 0.63 1.02
CA ILE A 92 21.20 0.72 2.48
C ILE A 92 20.71 -0.56 3.17
N ALA A 93 19.48 -1.00 2.89
CA ALA A 93 18.89 -2.17 3.52
C ALA A 93 19.34 -3.48 2.84
N LYS A 94 19.77 -3.41 1.57
CA LYS A 94 20.27 -4.56 0.79
C LYS A 94 19.26 -5.70 0.66
N TYR A 95 17.98 -5.43 0.82
CA TYR A 95 16.89 -6.38 0.58
C TYR A 95 16.25 -6.14 -0.78
N PRO A 96 15.71 -7.18 -1.45
CA PRO A 96 15.08 -7.07 -2.77
C PRO A 96 13.63 -6.56 -2.68
N PHE A 97 13.36 -5.58 -1.81
CA PHE A 97 12.01 -5.06 -1.61
C PHE A 97 11.89 -3.65 -2.20
N GLY A 98 11.23 -3.52 -3.34
CA GLY A 98 10.99 -2.23 -3.98
C GLY A 98 10.17 -1.30 -3.07
N ILE A 99 10.42 0.00 -3.18
CA ILE A 99 9.66 1.03 -2.47
C ILE A 99 8.88 1.86 -3.49
N ALA A 100 7.59 2.04 -3.21
CA ALA A 100 6.72 2.98 -3.91
C ALA A 100 5.62 3.45 -2.97
N THR A 101 4.73 4.30 -3.47
CA THR A 101 3.62 4.89 -2.69
C THR A 101 2.58 3.86 -2.27
N GLY A 102 2.30 3.74 -0.97
CA GLY A 102 1.50 2.67 -0.37
C GLY A 102 0.01 2.81 -0.69
N LEU A 103 -0.54 1.85 -1.45
CA LEU A 103 -1.94 1.88 -1.92
C LEU A 103 -2.96 2.14 -0.79
N GLY A 104 -2.80 1.50 0.36
CA GLY A 104 -3.70 1.69 1.50
C GLY A 104 -3.63 3.10 2.11
N ILE A 105 -2.44 3.71 2.13
CA ILE A 105 -2.22 5.04 2.69
C ILE A 105 -2.69 6.12 1.71
N ASN A 106 -2.53 5.92 0.41
CA ASN A 106 -2.95 6.88 -0.62
C ASN A 106 -4.45 7.14 -0.56
N THR A 107 -5.24 6.08 -0.40
CA THR A 107 -6.68 6.23 -0.23
C THR A 107 -7.05 6.87 1.10
N LEU A 108 -6.31 6.58 2.18
CA LEU A 108 -6.52 7.24 3.47
C LEU A 108 -6.28 8.76 3.35
N VAL A 109 -5.22 9.17 2.66
CA VAL A 109 -4.93 10.59 2.40
C VAL A 109 -6.02 11.22 1.53
N ALA A 110 -6.36 10.63 0.38
CA ALA A 110 -7.35 11.20 -0.53
C ALA A 110 -8.76 11.24 0.07
N VAL A 111 -9.25 10.10 0.58
CA VAL A 111 -10.66 9.98 0.99
C VAL A 111 -10.87 10.50 2.40
N THR A 112 -10.03 10.11 3.36
CA THR A 112 -10.23 10.53 4.75
C THR A 112 -9.74 11.95 4.97
N MET A 113 -8.49 12.27 4.63
CA MET A 113 -7.91 13.56 5.00
C MET A 113 -8.42 14.72 4.14
N VAL A 114 -8.34 14.56 2.82
CA VAL A 114 -8.79 15.60 1.88
C VAL A 114 -10.31 15.56 1.74
N GLY A 115 -10.87 14.41 1.38
CA GLY A 115 -12.31 14.27 1.10
C GLY A 115 -13.23 14.46 2.31
N GLN A 116 -12.96 13.80 3.44
CA GLN A 116 -13.84 13.83 4.61
C GLN A 116 -13.49 14.92 5.62
N GLN A 117 -12.19 15.14 5.89
CA GLN A 117 -11.74 16.13 6.88
C GLN A 117 -11.49 17.51 6.27
N GLY A 118 -11.52 17.65 4.94
CA GLY A 118 -11.42 18.96 4.27
C GLY A 118 -10.04 19.62 4.42
N LEU A 119 -8.96 18.83 4.50
CA LEU A 119 -7.60 19.34 4.43
C LEU A 119 -7.23 19.73 3.00
N THR A 120 -6.35 20.71 2.84
CA THR A 120 -5.69 20.97 1.56
C THR A 120 -4.66 19.88 1.25
N TRP A 121 -4.28 19.72 -0.02
CA TRP A 121 -3.23 18.76 -0.38
C TRP A 121 -1.89 19.00 0.36
N PRO A 122 -1.37 20.24 0.47
CA PRO A 122 -0.18 20.52 1.26
C PRO A 122 -0.33 20.17 2.74
N GLU A 123 -1.48 20.43 3.35
CA GLU A 123 -1.78 20.09 4.76
C GLU A 123 -1.75 18.56 4.96
N ALA A 124 -2.41 17.81 4.06
CA ALA A 124 -2.44 16.35 4.13
C ALA A 124 -1.06 15.73 3.92
N MET A 125 -0.29 16.22 2.94
CA MET A 125 1.10 15.80 2.72
C MET A 125 2.01 16.17 3.90
N GLY A 126 1.72 17.26 4.61
CA GLY A 126 2.40 17.62 5.84
C GLY A 126 2.20 16.60 6.95
N LEU A 127 0.99 16.08 7.12
CA LEU A 127 0.72 14.99 8.05
C LEU A 127 1.47 13.70 7.67
N VAL A 128 1.60 13.41 6.38
CA VAL A 128 2.40 12.26 5.89
C VAL A 128 3.89 12.43 6.19
N VAL A 129 4.44 13.64 6.05
CA VAL A 129 5.83 13.92 6.43
C VAL A 129 6.03 13.75 7.94
N ILE A 130 5.09 14.23 8.76
CA ILE A 130 5.14 14.07 10.23
C ILE A 130 5.06 12.60 10.61
N ASP A 131 4.16 11.83 9.99
CA ASP A 131 4.08 10.38 10.14
C ASP A 131 5.45 9.74 9.87
N GLY A 132 6.05 10.01 8.70
CA GLY A 132 7.36 9.46 8.35
C GLY A 132 8.45 9.80 9.36
N ILE A 133 8.48 11.04 9.87
CA ILE A 133 9.42 11.45 10.93
C ILE A 133 9.19 10.63 12.21
N ILE A 134 7.93 10.47 12.64
CA ILE A 134 7.59 9.67 13.81
C ILE A 134 8.02 8.22 13.60
N ILE A 135 7.73 7.63 12.45
CA ILE A 135 8.11 6.25 12.12
C ILE A 135 9.63 6.06 12.14
N VAL A 136 10.40 7.00 11.61
CA VAL A 136 11.87 7.00 11.70
C VAL A 136 12.33 7.04 13.16
N LEU A 137 11.77 7.92 13.98
CA LEU A 137 12.12 8.02 15.40
C LEU A 137 11.78 6.73 16.17
N LEU A 138 10.63 6.12 15.87
CA LEU A 138 10.22 4.84 16.46
C LEU A 138 11.14 3.69 16.02
N ALA A 139 11.62 3.70 14.77
CA ALA A 139 12.58 2.71 14.28
C ALA A 139 13.97 2.89 14.92
N VAL A 140 14.45 4.13 15.04
CA VAL A 140 15.75 4.44 15.67
C VAL A 140 15.75 4.11 17.17
N SER A 141 14.64 4.35 17.87
CA SER A 141 14.50 4.04 19.30
C SER A 141 14.37 2.53 19.59
N GLY A 142 14.04 1.70 18.60
CA GLY A 142 13.78 0.27 18.77
C GLY A 142 12.37 -0.06 19.27
N PHE A 143 11.56 0.96 19.59
CA PHE A 143 10.16 0.78 19.94
C PHE A 143 9.37 0.08 18.82
N ARG A 144 9.70 0.40 17.55
CA ARG A 144 9.03 -0.20 16.39
C ARG A 144 9.14 -1.72 16.38
N THR A 145 10.34 -2.22 16.62
CA THR A 145 10.63 -3.67 16.70
C THR A 145 9.95 -4.31 17.91
N ALA A 146 9.92 -3.61 19.06
CA ALA A 146 9.25 -4.11 20.26
C ALA A 146 7.74 -4.28 20.07
N VAL A 147 7.07 -3.30 19.47
CA VAL A 147 5.63 -3.37 19.14
C VAL A 147 5.36 -4.54 18.20
N PHE A 148 6.18 -4.70 17.15
CA PHE A 148 5.99 -5.79 16.20
C PHE A 148 6.13 -7.18 16.83
N ASN A 149 7.12 -7.35 17.70
CA ASN A 149 7.35 -8.61 18.41
C ASN A 149 6.24 -8.90 19.44
N ALA A 150 5.53 -7.88 19.90
CA ALA A 150 4.40 -8.01 20.83
C ALA A 150 3.12 -8.51 20.16
N ILE A 151 2.99 -8.35 18.84
CA ILE A 151 1.76 -8.68 18.11
C ILE A 151 1.78 -10.15 17.68
N PRO A 152 0.71 -10.92 17.93
CA PRO A 152 0.59 -12.29 17.43
C PRO A 152 0.60 -12.35 15.90
N ASP A 153 1.19 -13.40 15.34
CA ASP A 153 1.30 -13.59 13.89
C ASP A 153 -0.07 -13.60 13.19
N SER A 154 -1.08 -14.26 13.78
CA SER A 154 -2.46 -14.23 13.25
C SER A 154 -3.04 -12.81 13.13
N MET A 155 -2.72 -11.91 14.06
CA MET A 155 -3.16 -10.51 13.98
C MET A 155 -2.39 -9.75 12.91
N LYS A 156 -1.08 -10.00 12.75
CA LYS A 156 -0.27 -9.43 11.65
C LYS A 156 -0.85 -9.80 10.29
N VAL A 157 -1.20 -11.08 10.12
CA VAL A 157 -1.83 -11.59 8.89
C VAL A 157 -3.21 -10.96 8.69
N ALA A 158 -4.05 -10.89 9.73
CA ALA A 158 -5.37 -10.29 9.64
C ALA A 158 -5.34 -8.82 9.23
N MET A 159 -4.35 -8.05 9.68
CA MET A 159 -4.15 -6.66 9.25
C MET A 159 -3.81 -6.58 7.75
N SER A 160 -2.91 -7.43 7.25
CA SER A 160 -2.60 -7.49 5.80
C SER A 160 -3.83 -7.86 4.97
N VAL A 161 -4.58 -8.89 5.40
CA VAL A 161 -5.81 -9.33 4.73
C VAL A 161 -6.89 -8.23 4.75
N GLY A 162 -7.05 -7.53 5.88
CA GLY A 162 -7.99 -6.42 6.02
C GLY A 162 -7.66 -5.24 5.09
N ILE A 163 -6.37 -4.88 4.96
CA ILE A 163 -5.91 -3.86 4.01
C ILE A 163 -6.24 -4.28 2.58
N GLY A 164 -6.02 -5.55 2.22
CA GLY A 164 -6.40 -6.07 0.90
C GLY A 164 -7.89 -5.98 0.62
N MET A 165 -8.75 -6.33 1.58
CA MET A 165 -10.21 -6.21 1.47
C MET A 165 -10.67 -4.75 1.36
N PHE A 166 -10.00 -3.82 2.05
CA PHE A 166 -10.24 -2.39 1.94
C PHE A 166 -9.89 -1.87 0.53
N ILE A 167 -8.70 -2.19 0.01
CA ILE A 167 -8.26 -1.82 -1.35
C ILE A 167 -9.20 -2.40 -2.42
N ALA A 168 -9.62 -3.66 -2.27
CA ALA A 168 -10.58 -4.25 -3.20
C ALA A 168 -11.93 -3.52 -3.17
N THR A 169 -12.39 -3.12 -1.98
CA THR A 169 -13.63 -2.34 -1.83
C THR A 169 -13.53 -0.99 -2.51
N ILE A 170 -12.38 -0.31 -2.40
CA ILE A 170 -12.12 0.96 -3.12
C ILE A 170 -12.22 0.74 -4.63
N GLY A 171 -11.55 -0.27 -5.19
CA GLY A 171 -11.64 -0.57 -6.62
C GLY A 171 -13.07 -0.88 -7.09
N LEU A 172 -13.87 -1.58 -6.28
CA LEU A 172 -15.27 -1.83 -6.59
C LEU A 172 -16.11 -0.54 -6.58
N VAL A 173 -15.80 0.39 -5.67
CA VAL A 173 -16.50 1.68 -5.55
C VAL A 173 -16.11 2.63 -6.69
N ASP A 174 -14.81 2.77 -6.96
CA ASP A 174 -14.28 3.64 -8.00
C ASP A 174 -14.72 3.21 -9.40
N ALA A 175 -14.91 1.91 -9.61
CA ALA A 175 -15.47 1.37 -10.85
C ALA A 175 -16.98 1.60 -11.02
N GLY A 176 -17.65 2.12 -10.00
CA GLY A 176 -19.11 2.23 -9.93
C GLY A 176 -19.82 0.88 -9.81
N PHE A 177 -19.11 -0.23 -9.57
CA PHE A 177 -19.70 -1.56 -9.37
C PHE A 177 -20.41 -1.65 -8.02
N VAL A 178 -19.83 -1.09 -6.97
CA VAL A 178 -20.47 -0.86 -5.66
C VAL A 178 -20.76 0.63 -5.52
N ARG A 179 -22.01 1.01 -5.27
CA ARG A 179 -22.38 2.42 -5.01
C ARG A 179 -23.00 2.58 -3.64
N ARG A 180 -22.66 3.69 -2.95
CA ARG A 180 -23.35 4.10 -1.72
C ARG A 180 -24.81 4.41 -2.03
N ILE A 181 -25.70 3.99 -1.15
CA ILE A 181 -27.07 4.47 -1.17
C ILE A 181 -27.16 5.70 -0.25
N PRO A 182 -27.58 6.88 -0.75
CA PRO A 182 -27.74 8.06 0.09
C PRO A 182 -28.79 7.83 1.17
N ASP A 183 -28.61 8.43 2.35
CA ASP A 183 -29.58 8.31 3.47
C ASP A 183 -30.98 8.84 3.09
N ALA A 184 -31.02 9.79 2.14
CA ALA A 184 -32.26 10.30 1.54
C ALA A 184 -33.11 9.24 0.82
N ALA A 185 -32.53 8.07 0.49
CA ALA A 185 -33.26 6.95 -0.09
C ALA A 185 -34.08 6.15 0.95
N MET A 186 -34.05 6.53 2.24
CA MET A 186 -34.86 5.94 3.31
C MET A 186 -34.75 4.41 3.39
N THR A 187 -33.55 3.87 3.17
CA THR A 187 -33.26 2.43 3.22
C THR A 187 -32.26 2.10 4.32
N THR A 188 -32.31 0.87 4.82
CA THR A 188 -31.35 0.34 5.80
C THR A 188 -30.10 -0.26 5.15
N VAL A 189 -30.07 -0.35 3.82
CA VAL A 189 -28.96 -0.95 3.07
C VAL A 189 -27.93 0.14 2.72
N PRO A 190 -26.64 -0.01 3.10
CA PRO A 190 -25.64 1.05 2.91
C PRO A 190 -25.11 1.15 1.47
N VAL A 191 -25.08 0.03 0.75
CA VAL A 191 -24.50 -0.07 -0.60
C VAL A 191 -25.36 -0.93 -1.53
N GLN A 192 -25.26 -0.67 -2.84
CA GLN A 192 -25.94 -1.42 -3.89
C GLN A 192 -25.00 -1.78 -5.04
N LEU A 193 -25.43 -2.74 -5.87
CA LEU A 193 -24.80 -3.03 -7.16
C LEU A 193 -25.13 -1.91 -8.16
N GLY A 194 -24.10 -1.28 -8.73
CA GLY A 194 -24.25 -0.30 -9.81
C GLY A 194 -25.32 0.76 -9.56
N THR A 195 -26.11 1.04 -10.59
CA THR A 195 -27.21 2.00 -10.55
C THR A 195 -28.53 1.24 -10.47
N GLY A 196 -29.33 1.55 -9.45
CA GLY A 196 -30.63 0.90 -9.23
C GLY A 196 -30.55 -0.61 -8.96
N GLY A 197 -29.41 -1.11 -8.48
CA GLY A 197 -29.18 -2.55 -8.28
C GLY A 197 -28.75 -3.31 -9.54
N SER A 198 -28.33 -2.61 -10.60
CA SER A 198 -27.95 -3.20 -11.89
C SER A 198 -26.71 -2.55 -12.50
N ILE A 199 -26.01 -3.28 -13.38
CA ILE A 199 -24.91 -2.73 -14.19
C ILE A 199 -25.55 -2.02 -15.38
N SER A 200 -25.63 -0.69 -15.32
CA SER A 200 -26.27 0.13 -16.36
C SER A 200 -25.30 1.02 -17.15
N SER A 201 -24.00 1.02 -16.81
CA SER A 201 -23.00 1.90 -17.41
C SER A 201 -21.92 1.16 -18.18
N TRP A 202 -21.45 1.77 -19.28
CA TRP A 202 -20.33 1.26 -20.08
C TRP A 202 -19.00 1.21 -19.30
N PRO A 203 -18.64 2.22 -18.48
CA PRO A 203 -17.43 2.16 -17.67
C PRO A 203 -17.42 0.98 -16.70
N THR A 204 -18.52 0.71 -15.99
CA THR A 204 -18.61 -0.43 -15.07
C THR A 204 -18.55 -1.76 -15.83
N PHE A 205 -19.09 -1.83 -17.05
CA PHE A 205 -18.93 -3.01 -17.91
C PHE A 205 -17.45 -3.24 -18.31
N VAL A 206 -16.72 -2.19 -18.66
CA VAL A 206 -15.28 -2.28 -18.96
C VAL A 206 -14.47 -2.69 -17.75
N PHE A 207 -14.81 -2.20 -16.56
CA PHE A 207 -14.22 -2.70 -15.30
C PHE A 207 -14.40 -4.22 -15.15
N ILE A 208 -15.59 -4.76 -15.40
CA ILE A 208 -15.85 -6.21 -15.28
C ILE A 208 -14.96 -7.00 -16.25
N ILE A 209 -14.86 -6.56 -17.51
CA ILE A 209 -13.96 -7.18 -18.48
C ILE A 209 -12.51 -7.09 -17.99
N GLY A 210 -12.09 -5.91 -17.52
CA GLY A 210 -10.75 -5.68 -16.99
C GLY A 210 -10.43 -6.56 -15.79
N LEU A 211 -11.41 -6.84 -14.92
CA LEU A 211 -11.27 -7.77 -13.79
C LEU A 211 -10.96 -9.18 -14.25
N PHE A 212 -11.66 -9.67 -15.27
CA PHE A 212 -11.37 -10.98 -15.86
C PHE A 212 -10.03 -11.00 -16.61
N ILE A 213 -9.65 -9.92 -17.29
CA ILE A 213 -8.34 -9.81 -17.94
C ILE A 213 -7.23 -9.86 -16.89
N CYS A 214 -7.29 -9.03 -15.85
CA CYS A 214 -6.30 -9.00 -14.78
C CYS A 214 -6.24 -10.35 -14.05
N GLY A 215 -7.39 -10.93 -13.73
CA GLY A 215 -7.49 -12.27 -13.14
C GLY A 215 -6.87 -13.34 -14.03
N PHE A 216 -7.10 -13.31 -15.34
CA PHE A 216 -6.47 -14.21 -16.31
C PHE A 216 -4.94 -14.03 -16.35
N MET A 217 -4.46 -12.79 -16.37
CA MET A 217 -3.03 -12.48 -16.38
C MET A 217 -2.33 -13.05 -15.13
N VAL A 218 -2.94 -12.88 -13.95
CA VAL A 218 -2.45 -13.46 -12.70
C VAL A 218 -2.55 -14.98 -12.70
N ALA A 219 -3.68 -15.56 -13.13
CA ALA A 219 -3.87 -17.02 -13.20
C ALA A 219 -2.86 -17.71 -14.14
N ARG A 220 -2.37 -16.99 -15.16
CA ARG A 220 -1.33 -17.45 -16.09
C ARG A 220 0.09 -17.10 -15.63
N ASN A 221 0.25 -16.46 -14.47
CA ASN A 221 1.54 -16.00 -13.94
C ASN A 221 2.31 -15.12 -14.93
N ILE A 222 1.60 -14.23 -15.65
CA ILE A 222 2.22 -13.32 -16.61
C ILE A 222 2.96 -12.22 -15.84
N ARG A 223 4.27 -12.09 -16.07
CA ARG A 223 5.11 -11.05 -15.47
C ARG A 223 4.65 -9.67 -15.92
N GLY A 224 4.42 -8.76 -14.97
CA GLY A 224 3.81 -7.47 -15.25
C GLY A 224 2.35 -7.56 -15.69
N GLY A 225 1.67 -8.69 -15.44
CA GLY A 225 0.32 -8.97 -15.91
C GLY A 225 -0.72 -7.94 -15.49
N LEU A 226 -0.59 -7.35 -14.30
CA LEU A 226 -1.47 -6.27 -13.84
C LEU A 226 -1.27 -4.98 -14.65
N PHE A 227 -0.02 -4.59 -14.91
CA PHE A 227 0.29 -3.43 -15.76
C PHE A 227 -0.23 -3.63 -17.19
N ILE A 228 0.02 -4.79 -17.79
CA ILE A 228 -0.52 -5.16 -19.11
C ILE A 228 -2.05 -5.18 -19.09
N GLY A 229 -2.65 -5.66 -18.00
CA GLY A 229 -4.09 -5.67 -17.77
C GLY A 229 -4.70 -4.27 -17.82
N ILE A 230 -4.07 -3.28 -17.19
CA ILE A 230 -4.50 -1.88 -17.29
C ILE A 230 -4.44 -1.43 -18.75
N LEU A 231 -3.31 -1.60 -19.44
CA LEU A 231 -3.16 -1.15 -20.83
C LEU A 231 -4.22 -1.77 -21.76
N LEU A 232 -4.46 -3.08 -21.66
CA LEU A 232 -5.48 -3.76 -22.47
C LEU A 232 -6.89 -3.24 -22.14
N THR A 233 -7.19 -3.05 -20.86
CA THR A 233 -8.49 -2.55 -20.42
C THR A 233 -8.69 -1.10 -20.86
N THR A 234 -7.65 -0.27 -20.84
CA THR A 234 -7.68 1.09 -21.36
C THR A 234 -7.91 1.13 -22.86
N VAL A 235 -7.28 0.25 -23.64
CA VAL A 235 -7.58 0.12 -25.09
C VAL A 235 -9.05 -0.26 -25.31
N ILE A 236 -9.58 -1.19 -24.52
CA ILE A 236 -11.01 -1.55 -24.57
C ILE A 236 -11.87 -0.34 -24.20
N ALA A 237 -11.49 0.43 -23.18
CA ALA A 237 -12.19 1.65 -22.77
C ALA A 237 -12.26 2.68 -23.90
N MET A 238 -11.14 2.93 -24.60
CA MET A 238 -11.11 3.83 -25.76
C MET A 238 -12.02 3.35 -26.89
N VAL A 239 -12.03 2.04 -27.19
CA VAL A 239 -12.89 1.49 -28.23
C VAL A 239 -14.36 1.63 -27.85
N VAL A 240 -14.71 1.35 -26.59
CA VAL A 240 -16.07 1.51 -26.09
C VAL A 240 -16.49 2.98 -26.18
N GLU A 241 -15.66 3.91 -25.72
CA GLU A 241 -15.96 5.34 -25.80
C GLU A 241 -16.15 5.83 -27.24
N ALA A 242 -15.29 5.40 -28.17
CA ALA A 242 -15.41 5.74 -29.58
C ALA A 242 -16.70 5.23 -30.24
N LEU A 243 -17.28 4.13 -29.73
CA LEU A 243 -18.49 3.52 -30.26
C LEU A 243 -19.78 4.05 -29.60
N THR A 244 -19.73 4.34 -28.30
CA THR A 244 -20.91 4.64 -27.49
C THR A 244 -21.04 6.12 -27.15
N GLY A 245 -19.94 6.87 -27.16
CA GLY A 245 -19.90 8.26 -26.69
C GLY A 245 -20.41 8.39 -25.27
N ALA A 246 -20.00 7.49 -24.36
CA ALA A 246 -20.48 7.47 -22.98
C ALA A 246 -20.18 8.79 -22.25
N GLY A 247 -19.08 9.47 -22.64
CA GLY A 247 -18.74 10.81 -22.19
C GLY A 247 -18.33 10.87 -20.73
N SER A 248 -18.21 12.08 -20.18
CA SER A 248 -17.78 12.31 -18.80
C SER A 248 -18.90 12.04 -17.80
N SER A 249 -18.54 11.52 -16.62
CA SER A 249 -19.45 11.37 -15.48
C SER A 249 -20.04 12.70 -14.99
N ALA A 250 -19.41 13.83 -15.33
CA ALA A 250 -19.87 15.17 -15.00
C ALA A 250 -21.12 15.58 -15.79
N ASP A 251 -21.21 15.15 -17.05
CA ASP A 251 -22.33 15.47 -17.94
C ASP A 251 -23.38 14.35 -17.94
N ASN A 252 -22.94 13.10 -17.76
CA ASN A 252 -23.78 11.91 -17.71
C ASN A 252 -23.40 11.05 -16.49
N PRO A 253 -24.29 10.82 -15.51
CA PRO A 253 -23.99 9.97 -14.34
C PRO A 253 -23.56 8.52 -14.63
N GLU A 254 -23.72 8.05 -15.87
CA GLU A 254 -23.29 6.75 -16.38
C GLU A 254 -22.02 6.81 -17.26
N GLY A 255 -21.44 8.00 -17.45
CA GLY A 255 -20.19 8.24 -18.17
C GLY A 255 -18.93 7.91 -17.35
N TRP A 256 -17.76 8.04 -17.97
CA TRP A 256 -16.45 7.73 -17.39
C TRP A 256 -16.11 8.64 -16.22
N GLY A 257 -15.63 8.05 -15.14
CA GLY A 257 -15.14 8.74 -13.96
C GLY A 257 -13.76 9.33 -14.17
N MET A 258 -13.58 10.56 -13.69
CA MET A 258 -12.31 11.32 -13.63
C MET A 258 -11.65 11.67 -14.97
N ALA A 259 -11.43 10.71 -15.87
CA ALA A 259 -10.80 10.89 -17.17
C ALA A 259 -11.58 10.14 -18.26
N VAL A 260 -11.83 10.81 -19.39
CA VAL A 260 -12.42 10.19 -20.57
C VAL A 260 -11.29 9.54 -21.39
N PRO A 261 -11.36 8.23 -21.69
CA PRO A 261 -10.32 7.54 -22.45
C PRO A 261 -10.18 8.10 -23.87
N GLY A 262 -8.95 8.38 -24.30
CA GLY A 262 -8.65 8.97 -25.60
C GLY A 262 -7.24 8.65 -26.12
N LEU A 263 -6.91 9.16 -27.30
CA LEU A 263 -5.55 9.07 -27.85
C LEU A 263 -4.63 10.05 -27.11
N PRO A 264 -3.41 9.64 -26.73
CA PRO A 264 -2.49 10.54 -26.06
C PRO A 264 -1.96 11.58 -27.04
N ASP A 265 -1.83 12.82 -26.59
CA ASP A 265 -1.26 13.93 -27.38
C ASP A 265 0.25 13.77 -27.61
N SER A 266 0.93 12.98 -26.77
CA SER A 266 2.36 12.65 -26.88
C SER A 266 2.69 11.30 -26.23
N PHE A 267 3.79 10.66 -26.64
CA PHE A 267 4.31 9.44 -26.01
C PHE A 267 5.34 9.69 -24.90
N GLY A 268 5.83 10.92 -24.79
CA GLY A 268 6.85 11.29 -23.80
C GLY A 268 6.85 12.80 -23.53
N GLY A 269 7.26 13.16 -22.33
CA GLY A 269 7.21 14.55 -21.86
C GLY A 269 8.31 14.85 -20.86
N ILE A 270 8.59 16.13 -20.67
CA ILE A 270 9.39 16.57 -19.53
C ILE A 270 8.50 16.42 -18.29
N PRO A 271 8.94 15.67 -17.26
CA PRO A 271 8.14 15.49 -16.06
C PRO A 271 7.89 16.82 -15.35
N ASP A 272 6.64 17.06 -14.97
CA ASP A 272 6.26 18.19 -14.15
C ASP A 272 6.39 17.81 -12.67
N LEU A 273 7.36 18.43 -11.99
CA LEU A 273 7.63 18.23 -10.58
C LEU A 273 7.20 19.44 -9.72
N SER A 274 6.29 20.28 -10.22
CA SER A 274 5.81 21.50 -9.56
C SER A 274 5.20 21.27 -8.18
N ILE A 275 4.62 20.08 -7.94
CA ILE A 275 4.03 19.71 -6.63
C ILE A 275 5.08 19.24 -5.61
N VAL A 276 6.32 19.00 -6.02
CA VAL A 276 7.39 18.55 -5.12
C VAL A 276 7.79 19.68 -4.18
N GLY A 277 7.81 19.39 -2.89
CA GLY A 277 8.13 20.34 -1.83
C GLY A 277 6.96 21.22 -1.40
N ASN A 278 5.79 21.10 -2.03
CA ASN A 278 4.59 21.84 -1.63
C ASN A 278 3.91 21.16 -0.43
N VAL A 279 4.46 21.39 0.76
CA VAL A 279 4.04 20.74 2.00
C VAL A 279 3.81 21.75 3.10
N ASP A 280 2.71 21.61 3.82
CA ASP A 280 2.41 22.39 5.03
C ASP A 280 2.32 21.47 6.26
N LEU A 281 3.37 21.49 7.08
CA LEU A 281 3.47 20.68 8.30
C LEU A 281 2.53 21.14 9.42
N PHE A 282 2.08 22.40 9.41
CA PHE A 282 1.36 23.00 10.54
C PHE A 282 -0.08 23.36 10.22
N GLY A 283 -0.42 23.57 8.94
CA GLY A 283 -1.76 23.99 8.50
C GLY A 283 -2.87 23.07 9.00
N ALA A 284 -2.66 21.75 8.95
CA ALA A 284 -3.63 20.77 9.47
C ALA A 284 -3.95 20.96 10.97
N PHE A 285 -2.96 21.33 11.79
CA PHE A 285 -3.13 21.57 13.23
C PHE A 285 -3.85 22.89 13.52
N VAL A 286 -3.71 23.88 12.64
CA VAL A 286 -4.43 25.16 12.73
C VAL A 286 -5.87 24.98 12.28
N ASN A 287 -6.09 24.26 11.18
CA ASN A 287 -7.38 24.03 10.55
C ASN A 287 -8.29 23.11 11.38
N LEU A 288 -7.81 21.91 11.71
CA LEU A 288 -8.61 20.90 12.43
C LEU A 288 -8.47 20.98 13.96
N GLY A 289 -7.53 21.78 14.45
CA GLY A 289 -7.10 21.77 15.84
C GLY A 289 -6.14 20.63 16.16
N VAL A 290 -5.40 20.81 17.26
CA VAL A 290 -4.28 19.93 17.63
C VAL A 290 -4.73 18.48 17.84
N ILE A 291 -5.89 18.28 18.48
CA ILE A 291 -6.38 16.94 18.81
C ILE A 291 -6.72 16.17 17.53
N SER A 292 -7.56 16.72 16.67
CA SER A 292 -8.01 16.07 15.42
C SER A 292 -6.84 15.78 14.48
N ALA A 293 -5.94 16.74 14.26
CA ALA A 293 -4.74 16.53 13.45
C ALA A 293 -3.82 15.45 14.05
N SER A 294 -3.66 15.42 15.38
CA SER A 294 -2.87 14.37 16.05
C SER A 294 -3.49 12.98 15.88
N LEU A 295 -4.83 12.87 15.85
CA LEU A 295 -5.51 11.59 15.61
C LEU A 295 -5.33 11.13 14.16
N LEU A 296 -5.34 12.04 13.19
CA LEU A 296 -5.03 11.71 11.79
C LEU A 296 -3.58 11.23 11.63
N VAL A 297 -2.62 11.90 12.30
CA VAL A 297 -1.22 11.46 12.35
C VAL A 297 -1.12 10.09 13.00
N PHE A 298 -1.80 9.87 14.12
CA PHE A 298 -1.83 8.57 14.79
C PHE A 298 -2.36 7.47 13.85
N THR A 299 -3.43 7.75 13.12
CA THR A 299 -3.99 6.83 12.12
C THR A 299 -3.01 6.53 10.98
N LEU A 300 -2.29 7.53 10.47
CA LEU A 300 -1.21 7.31 9.48
C LEU A 300 -0.10 6.44 10.05
N VAL A 301 0.40 6.78 11.24
CA VAL A 301 1.47 6.04 11.92
C VAL A 301 1.10 4.58 12.08
N LEU A 302 -0.14 4.27 12.49
CA LEU A 302 -0.54 2.88 12.61
C LEU A 302 -0.69 2.19 11.26
N ALA A 303 -1.37 2.82 10.28
CA ALA A 303 -1.52 2.23 8.96
C ALA A 303 -0.16 1.92 8.32
N ASN A 304 0.75 2.90 8.33
CA ASN A 304 2.10 2.78 7.79
C ASN A 304 2.95 1.76 8.56
N PHE A 305 2.89 1.81 9.90
CA PHE A 305 3.59 0.84 10.74
C PHE A 305 3.22 -0.60 10.36
N PHE A 306 1.92 -0.90 10.28
CA PHE A 306 1.43 -2.27 10.10
C PHE A 306 1.55 -2.76 8.66
N ASP A 307 1.34 -1.89 7.68
CA ASP A 307 1.51 -2.22 6.26
C ASP A 307 2.96 -2.61 5.95
N ALA A 308 3.91 -1.76 6.35
CA ALA A 308 5.33 -1.99 6.14
C ALA A 308 5.82 -3.28 6.80
N MET A 309 5.41 -3.51 8.05
CA MET A 309 5.82 -4.71 8.80
C MET A 309 5.23 -5.98 8.20
N GLY A 310 3.93 -6.00 7.91
CA GLY A 310 3.27 -7.14 7.28
C GLY A 310 3.93 -7.51 5.95
N THR A 311 4.18 -6.51 5.12
CA THR A 311 4.79 -6.70 3.81
C THR A 311 6.25 -7.14 3.89
N MET A 312 7.08 -6.50 4.74
CA MET A 312 8.48 -6.92 4.92
C MET A 312 8.61 -8.35 5.46
N THR A 313 7.75 -8.75 6.39
CA THR A 313 7.77 -10.14 6.92
C THR A 313 7.37 -11.14 5.83
N ALA A 314 6.32 -10.86 5.06
CA ALA A 314 5.88 -11.73 3.98
C ALA A 314 6.98 -11.89 2.90
N LEU A 315 7.56 -10.78 2.44
CA LEU A 315 8.63 -10.79 1.45
C LEU A 315 9.92 -11.43 1.99
N GLY A 316 10.25 -11.19 3.25
CA GLY A 316 11.40 -11.79 3.91
C GLY A 316 11.32 -13.31 3.98
N ARG A 317 10.16 -13.85 4.38
CA ARG A 317 9.90 -15.30 4.40
C ARG A 317 9.98 -15.88 2.98
N GLN A 318 9.35 -15.24 2.00
CA GLN A 318 9.38 -15.70 0.61
C GLN A 318 10.79 -15.66 -0.02
N ALA A 319 11.59 -14.67 0.36
CA ALA A 319 12.98 -14.56 -0.10
C ALA A 319 13.93 -15.53 0.61
N GLY A 320 13.49 -16.19 1.67
CA GLY A 320 14.36 -17.02 2.52
C GLY A 320 15.43 -16.21 3.23
N LEU A 321 15.12 -14.95 3.57
CA LEU A 321 16.06 -14.00 4.20
C LEU A 321 15.77 -13.78 5.69
N THR A 322 14.75 -14.43 6.24
CA THR A 322 14.43 -14.38 7.66
C THR A 322 15.20 -15.43 8.46
N ASP A 323 15.47 -15.13 9.72
CA ASP A 323 16.03 -16.07 10.69
C ASP A 323 15.03 -17.14 11.17
N GLU A 324 15.45 -17.96 12.13
CA GLU A 324 14.64 -19.05 12.73
C GLU A 324 13.37 -18.55 13.43
N HIS A 325 13.32 -17.28 13.82
CA HIS A 325 12.15 -16.63 14.41
C HIS A 325 11.32 -15.87 13.37
N ALA A 326 11.61 -16.08 12.08
CA ALA A 326 11.00 -15.40 10.96
C ALA A 326 11.20 -13.87 10.97
N VAL A 327 12.29 -13.38 11.57
CA VAL A 327 12.68 -11.97 11.67
C VAL A 327 13.78 -11.69 10.65
N LEU A 328 13.71 -10.53 9.99
CA LEU A 328 14.75 -10.08 9.08
C LEU A 328 16.01 -9.64 9.84
N PRO A 329 17.22 -10.08 9.46
CA PRO A 329 18.47 -9.49 9.94
C PRO A 329 18.49 -7.98 9.66
N ASP A 330 19.13 -7.18 10.52
CA ASP A 330 19.24 -5.73 10.36
C ASP A 330 17.92 -4.98 10.12
N MET A 331 16.79 -5.51 10.61
CA MET A 331 15.45 -4.95 10.41
C MET A 331 15.37 -3.48 10.80
N LYS A 332 16.07 -3.06 11.87
CA LYS A 332 16.12 -1.66 12.30
C LYS A 332 16.56 -0.73 11.16
N ARG A 333 17.57 -1.12 10.38
CA ARG A 333 18.08 -0.33 9.26
C ARG A 333 17.05 -0.25 8.13
N ALA A 334 16.43 -1.38 7.80
CA ALA A 334 15.35 -1.42 6.81
C ALA A 334 14.18 -0.52 7.21
N LEU A 335 13.73 -0.60 8.47
CA LEU A 335 12.64 0.20 9.02
C LEU A 335 12.91 1.71 9.03
N VAL A 336 14.17 2.11 9.23
CA VAL A 336 14.55 3.53 9.16
C VAL A 336 14.46 4.05 7.73
N VAL A 337 14.97 3.29 6.74
CA VAL A 337 14.89 3.71 5.33
C VAL A 337 13.44 3.68 4.84
N GLU A 338 12.65 2.71 5.28
CA GLU A 338 11.23 2.61 4.99
C GLU A 338 10.46 3.82 5.57
N GLY A 339 10.69 4.18 6.84
CA GLY A 339 10.10 5.39 7.42
C GLY A 339 10.54 6.68 6.73
N PHE A 340 11.79 6.74 6.26
CA PHE A 340 12.26 7.85 5.44
C PHE A 340 11.56 7.90 4.07
N GLY A 341 11.11 6.75 3.56
CA GLY A 341 10.23 6.66 2.39
C GLY A 341 8.94 7.45 2.59
N ALA A 342 8.28 7.32 3.74
CA ALA A 342 7.10 8.09 4.06
C ALA A 342 7.37 9.62 4.04
N VAL A 343 8.51 10.04 4.60
CA VAL A 343 8.96 11.44 4.55
C VAL A 343 9.14 11.93 3.11
N VAL A 344 9.86 11.17 2.27
CA VAL A 344 10.11 11.53 0.86
C VAL A 344 8.81 11.54 0.08
N GLY A 345 7.92 10.58 0.33
CA GLY A 345 6.63 10.47 -0.32
C GLY A 345 5.72 11.67 -0.03
N GLY A 346 5.58 12.06 1.24
CA GLY A 346 4.89 13.30 1.63
C GLY A 346 5.58 14.55 1.05
N ALA A 347 6.91 14.63 1.13
CA ALA A 347 7.69 15.75 0.60
C ALA A 347 7.57 15.93 -0.92
N THR A 348 7.30 14.86 -1.66
CA THR A 348 7.12 14.89 -3.12
C THR A 348 5.66 15.00 -3.53
N SER A 349 4.73 15.08 -2.58
CA SER A 349 3.28 15.05 -2.84
C SER A 349 2.81 13.76 -3.52
N ALA A 350 3.51 12.65 -3.27
CA ALA A 350 3.23 11.33 -3.82
C ALA A 350 2.58 10.37 -2.79
N SER A 351 2.13 10.88 -1.63
CA SER A 351 1.71 10.07 -0.47
C SER A 351 2.84 9.22 0.11
N SER A 352 2.59 8.47 1.19
CA SER A 352 3.61 7.74 1.94
C SER A 352 4.24 6.60 1.11
N ASN A 353 5.56 6.64 0.89
CA ASN A 353 6.25 5.52 0.25
C ASN A 353 6.62 4.44 1.27
N THR A 354 6.25 3.20 0.93
CA THR A 354 6.51 2.01 1.74
C THR A 354 6.98 0.85 0.87
N VAL A 355 7.30 -0.27 1.51
CA VAL A 355 7.73 -1.50 0.84
C VAL A 355 6.57 -2.14 0.08
N PHE A 356 6.79 -2.51 -1.19
CA PHE A 356 5.76 -3.06 -2.07
C PHE A 356 5.74 -4.59 -2.10
N VAL A 357 4.57 -5.17 -1.84
CA VAL A 357 4.33 -6.62 -1.85
C VAL A 357 4.58 -7.27 -3.23
N ASP A 358 4.45 -6.51 -4.31
CA ASP A 358 4.74 -6.93 -5.68
C ASP A 358 6.22 -7.31 -5.91
N SER A 359 7.11 -6.91 -5.00
CA SER A 359 8.50 -7.38 -4.97
C SER A 359 8.60 -8.92 -4.86
N SER A 360 7.53 -9.57 -4.39
CA SER A 360 7.37 -11.02 -4.41
C SER A 360 7.59 -11.63 -5.80
N ALA A 361 7.23 -10.94 -6.88
CA ALA A 361 7.43 -11.40 -8.24
C ALA A 361 8.91 -11.47 -8.62
N GLY A 362 9.70 -10.45 -8.27
CA GLY A 362 11.15 -10.47 -8.46
C GLY A 362 11.83 -11.48 -7.55
N ILE A 363 11.37 -11.63 -6.31
CA ILE A 363 11.87 -12.65 -5.38
C ILE A 363 11.63 -14.06 -5.93
N ALA A 364 10.45 -14.32 -6.49
CA ALA A 364 10.13 -15.57 -7.17
C ALA A 364 11.02 -15.80 -8.41
N ASP A 365 11.43 -14.73 -9.10
CA ASP A 365 12.35 -14.78 -10.24
C ASP A 365 13.84 -14.84 -9.85
N GLY A 366 14.14 -14.85 -8.55
CA GLY A 366 15.46 -15.09 -7.97
C GLY A 366 16.13 -13.89 -7.31
N ALA A 367 15.46 -12.74 -7.14
CA ALA A 367 16.02 -11.61 -6.40
C ALA A 367 16.27 -11.97 -4.92
N ARG A 368 17.47 -11.68 -4.43
CA ARG A 368 17.87 -11.90 -3.03
C ARG A 368 18.58 -10.70 -2.41
N THR A 369 18.91 -9.68 -3.21
CA THR A 369 19.70 -8.54 -2.75
C THR A 369 19.10 -7.20 -3.18
N GLY A 370 19.65 -6.12 -2.61
CA GLY A 370 19.29 -4.77 -3.01
C GLY A 370 19.70 -4.38 -4.43
N LEU A 371 20.49 -5.20 -5.15
CA LEU A 371 20.85 -4.91 -6.53
C LEU A 371 19.62 -4.93 -7.45
N ALA A 372 18.69 -5.87 -7.24
CA ALA A 372 17.41 -5.88 -7.94
C ALA A 372 16.65 -4.56 -7.77
N ASN A 373 16.62 -4.01 -6.55
CA ASN A 373 15.96 -2.74 -6.26
C ASN A 373 16.61 -1.53 -6.94
N VAL A 374 17.94 -1.54 -7.10
CA VAL A 374 18.63 -0.48 -7.84
C VAL A 374 18.16 -0.46 -9.29
N VAL A 375 18.03 -1.64 -9.91
CA VAL A 375 17.49 -1.76 -11.27
C VAL A 375 16.04 -1.30 -11.34
N THR A 376 15.19 -1.76 -10.41
CA THR A 376 13.80 -1.31 -10.30
C THR A 376 13.71 0.22 -10.19
N GLY A 377 14.51 0.82 -9.32
CA GLY A 377 14.46 2.26 -9.09
C GLY A 377 14.96 3.08 -10.27
N VAL A 378 15.99 2.61 -10.98
CA VAL A 378 16.42 3.24 -12.25
C VAL A 378 15.30 3.19 -13.29
N LEU A 379 14.58 2.08 -13.40
CA LEU A 379 13.45 1.95 -14.32
C LEU A 379 12.29 2.87 -13.95
N PHE A 380 12.01 3.09 -12.65
CA PHE A 380 11.04 4.11 -12.21
C PHE A 380 11.48 5.53 -12.58
N LEU A 381 12.76 5.87 -12.40
CA LEU A 381 13.27 7.18 -12.84
C LEU A 381 13.16 7.36 -14.36
N VAL A 382 13.31 6.29 -15.14
CA VAL A 382 13.07 6.31 -16.59
C VAL A 382 11.58 6.42 -16.90
N ALA A 383 10.72 5.72 -16.15
CA ALA A 383 9.26 5.76 -16.30
C ALA A 383 8.71 7.19 -16.15
N MET A 384 9.32 8.00 -15.29
CA MET A 384 8.97 9.41 -15.06
C MET A 384 8.88 10.26 -16.35
N PHE A 385 9.60 9.91 -17.42
CA PHE A 385 9.56 10.64 -18.71
C PHE A 385 8.40 10.26 -19.63
N PHE A 386 7.59 9.27 -19.24
CA PHE A 386 6.45 8.77 -20.00
C PHE A 386 5.11 9.30 -19.44
N THR A 387 5.12 10.44 -18.76
CA THR A 387 3.95 11.05 -18.09
C THR A 387 2.71 11.24 -18.95
N PRO A 388 2.80 11.64 -20.24
CA PRO A 388 1.61 11.83 -21.07
C PRO A 388 0.81 10.56 -21.34
N LEU A 389 1.42 9.38 -21.17
CA LEU A 389 0.72 8.09 -21.35
C LEU A 389 -0.25 7.77 -20.20
N TYR A 390 -0.21 8.52 -19.10
CA TYR A 390 -1.01 8.23 -17.92
C TYR A 390 -2.39 8.91 -17.95
N GLU A 391 -2.53 10.04 -18.65
CA GLU A 391 -3.78 10.82 -18.72
C GLU A 391 -4.92 10.08 -19.43
N ILE A 392 -4.58 9.12 -20.30
CA ILE A 392 -5.55 8.39 -21.12
C ILE A 392 -6.18 7.19 -20.40
N VAL A 393 -5.74 6.88 -19.17
CA VAL A 393 -6.19 5.71 -18.42
C VAL A 393 -7.36 6.11 -17.50
N PRO A 394 -8.61 5.69 -17.81
CA PRO A 394 -9.74 5.96 -16.92
C PRO A 394 -9.62 5.09 -15.66
N ILE A 395 -10.19 5.58 -14.55
CA ILE A 395 -10.13 4.86 -13.26
C ILE A 395 -10.77 3.48 -13.36
N GLU A 396 -11.82 3.31 -14.15
CA GLU A 396 -12.51 2.02 -14.33
C GLU A 396 -11.66 0.98 -15.06
N ALA A 397 -10.66 1.41 -15.85
CA ALA A 397 -9.71 0.51 -16.47
C ALA A 397 -8.59 0.08 -15.50
N ALA A 398 -8.31 0.89 -14.47
CA ALA A 398 -7.25 0.64 -13.50
C ALA A 398 -7.76 -0.04 -12.21
N ALA A 399 -9.00 0.25 -11.81
CA ALA A 399 -9.71 -0.33 -10.66
C ALA A 399 -9.71 -1.87 -10.58
N PRO A 400 -9.73 -2.65 -11.69
CA PRO A 400 -9.59 -4.10 -11.63
C PRO A 400 -8.34 -4.58 -10.90
N VAL A 401 -7.23 -3.83 -11.01
CA VAL A 401 -5.97 -4.17 -10.34
C VAL A 401 -6.12 -4.09 -8.83
N LEU A 402 -6.83 -3.08 -8.30
CA LEU A 402 -7.09 -2.94 -6.86
C LEU A 402 -7.81 -4.17 -6.31
N VAL A 403 -8.79 -4.69 -7.05
CA VAL A 403 -9.55 -5.90 -6.67
C VAL A 403 -8.68 -7.15 -6.71
N VAL A 404 -7.86 -7.32 -7.76
CA VAL A 404 -6.98 -8.48 -7.89
C VAL A 404 -5.86 -8.45 -6.85
N VAL A 405 -5.28 -7.29 -6.56
CA VAL A 405 -4.28 -7.12 -5.48
C VAL A 405 -4.90 -7.47 -4.12
N GLY A 406 -6.12 -7.00 -3.85
CA GLY A 406 -6.85 -7.37 -2.64
C GLY A 406 -7.09 -8.89 -2.54
N ALA A 407 -7.42 -9.54 -3.66
CA ALA A 407 -7.58 -11.00 -3.72
C ALA A 407 -6.25 -11.75 -3.45
N LEU A 408 -5.13 -11.25 -3.95
CA LEU A 408 -3.80 -11.81 -3.67
C LEU A 408 -3.45 -11.70 -2.18
N MET A 409 -3.74 -10.56 -1.55
CA MET A 409 -3.53 -10.38 -0.10
C MET A 409 -4.45 -11.29 0.72
N MET A 410 -5.69 -11.50 0.29
CA MET A 410 -6.67 -12.40 0.92
C MET A 410 -6.18 -13.86 0.97
N MET A 411 -5.29 -14.29 0.07
CA MET A 411 -4.73 -15.66 0.11
C MET A 411 -4.01 -15.97 1.42
N GLN A 412 -3.49 -14.96 2.13
CA GLN A 412 -2.81 -15.12 3.41
C GLN A 412 -3.77 -15.50 4.55
N VAL A 413 -5.09 -15.35 4.36
CA VAL A 413 -6.12 -15.66 5.37
C VAL A 413 -6.00 -17.08 5.93
N GLY A 414 -5.45 -18.02 5.15
CA GLY A 414 -5.23 -19.40 5.58
C GLY A 414 -4.13 -19.58 6.65
N GLN A 415 -3.30 -18.56 6.90
CA GLN A 415 -2.27 -18.59 7.94
C GLN A 415 -2.81 -18.21 9.33
N ILE A 416 -4.07 -17.78 9.41
CA ILE A 416 -4.73 -17.43 10.68
C ILE A 416 -5.26 -18.72 11.33
N GLU A 417 -5.05 -18.85 12.64
CA GLU A 417 -5.53 -20.00 13.42
C GLU A 417 -7.05 -19.93 13.69
N TRP A 418 -7.84 -20.27 12.67
CA TRP A 418 -9.31 -20.20 12.71
C TRP A 418 -9.97 -21.17 13.70
N SER A 419 -9.26 -22.19 14.16
CA SER A 419 -9.76 -23.15 15.15
C SER A 419 -9.83 -22.57 16.57
N GLU A 420 -9.05 -21.54 16.89
CA GLU A 420 -9.08 -20.91 18.20
C GLU A 420 -9.93 -19.62 18.16
N PHE A 421 -11.12 -19.64 18.78
CA PHE A 421 -12.05 -18.51 18.70
C PHE A 421 -11.51 -17.21 19.33
N THR A 422 -10.59 -17.32 20.29
CA THR A 422 -9.87 -16.18 20.90
C THR A 422 -9.00 -15.42 19.91
N ILE A 423 -8.63 -16.07 18.80
CA ILE A 423 -7.84 -15.50 17.70
C ILE A 423 -8.74 -15.23 16.49
N ALA A 424 -9.63 -16.16 16.15
CA ALA A 424 -10.49 -16.10 14.98
C ALA A 424 -11.43 -14.89 15.01
N LEU A 425 -12.07 -14.60 16.15
CA LEU A 425 -12.98 -13.46 16.26
C LEU A 425 -12.25 -12.11 16.09
N PRO A 426 -11.15 -11.83 16.81
CA PRO A 426 -10.37 -10.62 16.60
C PRO A 426 -9.87 -10.45 15.16
N ALA A 427 -9.34 -11.52 14.57
CA ALA A 427 -8.86 -11.50 13.19
C ALA A 427 -10.00 -11.19 12.20
N PHE A 428 -11.15 -11.84 12.36
CA PHE A 428 -12.35 -11.57 11.55
C PHE A 428 -12.79 -10.10 11.66
N LEU A 429 -12.87 -9.57 12.89
CA LEU A 429 -13.25 -8.17 13.11
C LEU A 429 -12.24 -7.20 12.51
N THR A 430 -10.93 -7.49 12.62
CA THR A 430 -9.90 -6.70 11.93
C THR A 430 -10.14 -6.64 10.43
N ILE A 431 -10.42 -7.79 9.79
CA ILE A 431 -10.58 -7.88 8.34
C ILE A 431 -11.85 -7.17 7.87
N VAL A 432 -12.98 -7.37 8.55
CA VAL A 432 -14.30 -6.90 8.09
C VAL A 432 -14.54 -5.42 8.43
N THR A 433 -14.02 -4.93 9.55
CA THR A 433 -14.25 -3.53 9.95
C THR A 433 -13.56 -2.54 9.02
N MET A 434 -12.41 -2.88 8.42
CA MET A 434 -11.71 -1.96 7.49
C MET A 434 -12.56 -1.53 6.29
N PRO A 435 -13.06 -2.45 5.42
CA PRO A 435 -13.89 -2.08 4.28
C PRO A 435 -15.23 -1.49 4.69
N LEU A 436 -15.88 -2.03 5.73
CA LEU A 436 -17.22 -1.60 6.11
C LEU A 436 -17.27 -0.22 6.78
N THR A 437 -16.19 0.19 7.43
CA THR A 437 -16.08 1.54 8.03
C THR A 437 -15.20 2.48 7.21
N TYR A 438 -14.73 2.01 6.05
CA TYR A 438 -13.83 2.71 5.15
C TYR A 438 -12.59 3.29 5.88
N SER A 439 -12.04 2.54 6.84
CA SER A 439 -10.96 3.00 7.71
C SER A 439 -10.06 1.86 8.19
N ILE A 440 -8.79 1.92 7.81
CA ILE A 440 -7.76 0.96 8.24
C ILE A 440 -7.60 1.02 9.77
N ALA A 441 -7.48 2.22 10.35
CA ALA A 441 -7.32 2.39 11.79
C ALA A 441 -8.48 1.80 12.60
N ASN A 442 -9.72 1.92 12.10
CA ASN A 442 -10.88 1.31 12.77
C ASN A 442 -10.74 -0.21 12.84
N GLY A 443 -10.33 -0.86 11.74
CA GLY A 443 -10.13 -2.31 11.72
C GLY A 443 -9.02 -2.78 12.65
N ILE A 444 -7.87 -2.07 12.66
CA ILE A 444 -6.76 -2.39 13.55
C ILE A 444 -7.19 -2.20 15.02
N GLY A 445 -7.88 -1.10 15.33
CA GLY A 445 -8.33 -0.81 16.67
C GLY A 445 -9.33 -1.81 17.22
N VAL A 446 -10.37 -2.13 16.46
CA VAL A 446 -11.34 -3.17 16.84
C VAL A 446 -10.63 -4.51 16.99
N GLY A 447 -9.68 -4.83 16.11
CA GLY A 447 -8.85 -6.02 16.19
C GLY A 447 -8.08 -6.15 17.51
N PHE A 448 -7.35 -5.11 17.90
CA PHE A 448 -6.52 -5.17 19.09
C PHE A 448 -7.35 -5.15 20.38
N ILE A 449 -8.42 -4.34 20.41
CA ILE A 449 -9.35 -4.34 21.55
C ILE A 449 -9.98 -5.72 21.72
N SER A 450 -10.52 -6.29 20.64
CA SER A 450 -11.15 -7.60 20.68
C SER A 450 -10.14 -8.69 21.05
N PHE A 451 -8.91 -8.66 20.53
CA PHE A 451 -7.86 -9.61 20.91
C PHE A 451 -7.55 -9.54 22.41
N ALA A 452 -7.30 -8.34 22.94
CA ALA A 452 -7.01 -8.14 24.36
C ALA A 452 -8.16 -8.63 25.26
N LEU A 453 -9.41 -8.32 24.90
CA LEU A 453 -10.59 -8.78 25.64
C LEU A 453 -10.81 -10.29 25.56
N MET A 454 -10.66 -10.89 24.36
CA MET A 454 -10.84 -12.32 24.18
C MET A 454 -9.78 -13.13 24.93
N SER A 455 -8.53 -12.68 24.92
CA SER A 455 -7.47 -13.30 25.72
C SER A 455 -7.70 -13.11 27.23
N LEU A 456 -8.28 -11.99 27.67
CA LEU A 456 -8.71 -11.81 29.07
C LEU A 456 -9.80 -12.80 29.46
N PHE A 457 -10.84 -12.93 28.64
CA PHE A 457 -11.94 -13.86 28.89
C PHE A 457 -11.49 -15.33 28.86
N ALA A 458 -10.46 -15.65 28.08
CA ALA A 458 -9.84 -16.97 28.03
C ALA A 458 -8.86 -17.24 29.19
N GLY A 459 -8.64 -16.28 30.10
CA GLY A 459 -7.68 -16.43 31.21
C GLY A 459 -6.21 -16.33 30.80
N LYS A 460 -5.92 -15.97 29.53
CA LYS A 460 -4.58 -15.82 28.95
C LYS A 460 -4.02 -14.39 29.06
N ALA A 461 -4.60 -13.54 29.91
CA ALA A 461 -4.23 -12.12 30.00
C ALA A 461 -2.74 -11.86 30.27
N LYS A 462 -2.07 -12.77 30.99
CA LYS A 462 -0.64 -12.69 31.32
C LYS A 462 0.30 -13.14 30.20
N GLU A 463 -0.21 -13.86 29.21
CA GLU A 463 0.56 -14.31 28.04
C GLU A 463 0.69 -13.20 27.00
N ILE A 464 -0.21 -12.20 27.04
CA ILE A 464 -0.16 -11.05 26.15
C ILE A 464 0.91 -10.07 26.61
N HIS A 465 1.76 -9.64 25.68
CA HIS A 465 2.71 -8.59 25.92
C HIS A 465 2.02 -7.27 26.32
N TRP A 466 2.54 -6.57 27.32
CA TRP A 466 1.93 -5.35 27.89
C TRP A 466 1.67 -4.24 26.86
N ILE A 467 2.47 -4.18 25.79
CA ILE A 467 2.30 -3.22 24.69
C ILE A 467 0.95 -3.39 24.00
N MET A 468 0.42 -4.62 23.87
CA MET A 468 -0.90 -4.84 23.28
C MET A 468 -1.99 -4.18 24.13
N TRP A 469 -1.90 -4.28 25.46
CA TRP A 469 -2.82 -3.60 26.38
C TRP A 469 -2.77 -2.09 26.23
N LEU A 470 -1.55 -1.53 26.11
CA LEU A 470 -1.37 -0.10 25.87
C LEU A 470 -2.03 0.34 24.55
N ILE A 471 -1.77 -0.36 23.45
CA ILE A 471 -2.32 0.01 22.14
C ILE A 471 -3.84 -0.16 22.11
N SER A 472 -4.38 -1.24 22.70
CA SER A 472 -5.83 -1.41 22.84
C SER A 472 -6.47 -0.27 23.65
N ALA A 473 -5.83 0.17 24.73
CA ALA A 473 -6.31 1.32 25.50
C ALA A 473 -6.29 2.63 24.69
N LEU A 474 -5.23 2.87 23.90
CA LEU A 474 -5.18 4.02 22.99
C LEU A 474 -6.31 3.99 21.96
N PHE A 475 -6.65 2.81 21.43
CA PHE A 475 -7.77 2.68 20.52
C PHE A 475 -9.14 2.87 21.17
N VAL A 476 -9.30 2.48 22.45
CA VAL A 476 -10.52 2.80 23.20
C VAL A 476 -10.69 4.32 23.31
N VAL A 477 -9.61 5.06 23.58
CA VAL A 477 -9.63 6.53 23.60
C VAL A 477 -9.95 7.08 22.21
N TYR A 478 -9.33 6.56 21.16
CA TYR A 478 -9.61 6.95 19.77
C TYR A 478 -11.09 6.77 19.41
N PHE A 479 -11.73 5.65 19.76
CA PHE A 479 -13.16 5.46 19.51
C PHE A 479 -14.06 6.30 20.43
N ALA A 480 -13.60 6.62 21.63
CA ALA A 480 -14.30 7.49 22.56
C ALA A 480 -14.12 8.99 22.27
N GLN A 481 -13.42 9.36 21.18
CA GLN A 481 -13.08 10.76 20.86
C GLN A 481 -14.29 11.69 20.84
N GLY A 482 -15.43 11.27 20.25
CA GLY A 482 -16.61 12.12 20.10
C GLY A 482 -17.20 12.50 21.46
N PRO A 483 -17.54 11.52 22.32
CA PRO A 483 -17.94 11.77 23.70
C PRO A 483 -16.92 12.57 24.50
N ILE A 484 -15.61 12.31 24.33
CA ILE A 484 -14.55 13.04 25.03
C ILE A 484 -14.53 14.51 24.61
N MET A 485 -14.56 14.80 23.31
CA MET A 485 -14.60 16.17 22.80
C MET A 485 -15.85 16.91 23.28
N ALA A 486 -17.02 16.26 23.23
CA ALA A 486 -18.27 16.83 23.72
C ALA A 486 -18.29 17.10 25.24
N ALA A 487 -17.49 16.37 26.02
CA ALA A 487 -17.35 16.59 27.46
C ALA A 487 -16.32 17.69 27.81
N LEU A 488 -15.42 18.03 26.88
CA LEU A 488 -14.38 19.05 27.05
C LEU A 488 -14.78 20.42 26.47
N SER A 489 -15.76 20.45 25.56
CA SER A 489 -16.44 21.65 25.06
C SER A 489 -17.56 22.09 25.99
#